data_AF-A0AAW7YE35-F1
#
_entry.id   AF-A0AAW7YE35-F1
#
_cell.length_a   1.000
_cell.length_b   1.000
_cell.length_c   1.000
_cell.angle_alpha   90.00
_cell.angle_beta   90.00
_cell.angle_gamma   90.00
#
_symmetry.space_group_name_H-M   'P 1'
#
loop_
_entity.id
_entity.type
_entity.pdbx_description
1 polymer ?
#
loop_
_entity_poly.entity_id
_entity_poly.type
_entity_poly.pdbx_seq_one_letter_code
_entity_poly.pdbx_strand_id
1 'polypeptide(L)'
;TLGGFGLKCIWFSKLSVGAPYAKALYLIEVFMSNLVDSVLPIPISSASFENIVVDYCKLKYRREVVKYGRSGQVQHGVDIFLNLTQYEHIAIQCKNYQNGLLFKTIIDEIEKTASYPTKIDTYIIATSAPRDKKLQDEISKYNKGCNKRFCVELIYWDDITSLIVNDEFIFKKHFPELFNLTNTDMNNKKEDVKAIERILSCVELDMFDSYISAAPDYVSSKFMSSVDVFENEIRSPAFLLHNKNIQQKIGEFFVLWEHIHYGMNGLNGYNCFFYQNAGDCYRFDHQNAKDGNYQEFKDVFQDLHNKCYEMVDLIHKEYPSINIRNLSDQARKTYDWIY
;
A
#
# COMPACT_ATOMS: atom_id res chain seq x y z
N THR A 1 -15.19 24.35 -34.20
CA THR A 1 -13.76 24.17 -33.89
C THR A 1 -13.49 24.80 -32.53
N LEU A 2 -13.23 23.93 -31.54
CA LEU A 2 -12.54 24.11 -30.24
C LEU A 2 -12.41 25.56 -29.71
N GLY A 3 -12.91 25.98 -28.54
CA GLY A 3 -13.22 25.28 -27.29
C GLY A 3 -12.50 26.02 -26.16
N GLY A 4 -13.21 26.45 -25.10
CA GLY A 4 -12.59 27.12 -23.95
C GLY A 4 -13.56 27.86 -23.04
N PHE A 5 -14.42 27.11 -22.35
CA PHE A 5 -15.24 27.59 -21.22
C PHE A 5 -14.39 27.60 -19.94
N GLY A 6 -14.57 28.59 -19.06
CA GLY A 6 -13.99 28.55 -17.72
C GLY A 6 -14.43 29.70 -16.82
N LEU A 7 -15.58 29.56 -16.16
CA LEU A 7 -15.95 30.34 -14.97
C LEU A 7 -16.98 29.59 -14.11
N LYS A 8 -16.83 29.74 -12.78
CA LYS A 8 -17.64 29.26 -11.62
C LYS A 8 -17.16 27.94 -10.98
N CYS A 9 -16.49 28.00 -9.82
CA CYS A 9 -17.02 28.19 -8.45
C CYS A 9 -17.93 27.03 -7.97
N ILE A 10 -17.58 26.37 -6.85
CA ILE A 10 -18.36 26.32 -5.59
C ILE A 10 -17.80 25.24 -4.60
N TRP A 11 -17.33 25.74 -3.45
CA TRP A 11 -17.50 25.30 -2.05
C TRP A 11 -16.92 24.01 -1.42
N PHE A 12 -16.14 24.29 -0.36
CA PHE A 12 -15.86 23.57 0.89
C PHE A 12 -16.97 22.66 1.49
N SER A 13 -16.57 21.50 2.04
CA SER A 13 -17.00 20.90 3.34
C SER A 13 -16.28 19.56 3.52
N LYS A 14 -15.82 19.03 4.67
CA LYS A 14 -15.93 19.28 6.12
C LYS A 14 -14.82 18.46 6.83
N LEU A 15 -14.42 18.91 8.02
CA LEU A 15 -13.61 18.28 9.10
C LEU A 15 -13.74 16.74 9.24
N SER A 16 -12.74 15.96 9.72
CA SER A 16 -12.24 16.02 11.11
C SER A 16 -10.90 15.29 11.37
N VAL A 17 -10.22 15.77 12.41
CA VAL A 17 -8.93 15.34 12.99
C VAL A 17 -9.05 14.04 13.80
N GLY A 18 -7.98 13.22 13.77
CA GLY A 18 -7.57 12.35 14.88
C GLY A 18 -7.52 10.85 14.58
N ALA A 19 -6.34 10.29 14.23
CA ALA A 19 -6.13 8.83 14.23
C ALA A 19 -4.67 8.28 14.08
N PRO A 20 -3.51 8.95 14.29
CA PRO A 20 -2.24 8.41 13.73
C PRO A 20 -1.81 7.02 14.25
N TYR A 21 -2.17 6.66 15.49
CA TYR A 21 -1.90 5.32 16.04
C TYR A 21 -3.02 4.30 15.73
N ALA A 22 -4.26 4.77 15.62
CA ALA A 22 -5.39 3.96 15.16
C ALA A 22 -5.32 3.69 13.66
N LYS A 23 -4.65 4.52 12.84
CA LYS A 23 -4.54 4.37 11.39
C LYS A 23 -3.55 3.30 10.97
N ALA A 24 -2.53 3.01 11.77
CA ALA A 24 -1.59 1.90 11.51
C ALA A 24 -2.20 0.54 11.92
N LEU A 25 -2.93 0.49 13.04
CA LEU A 25 -3.73 -0.69 13.42
C LEU A 25 -4.96 -0.86 12.52
N TYR A 26 -5.63 0.23 12.11
CA TYR A 26 -6.73 0.24 11.13
C TYR A 26 -6.22 -0.07 9.74
N LEU A 27 -5.00 0.29 9.32
CA LEU A 27 -4.48 -0.15 8.02
C LEU A 27 -4.04 -1.60 8.06
N ILE A 28 -3.60 -2.15 9.20
CA ILE A 28 -3.37 -3.60 9.34
C ILE A 28 -4.70 -4.35 9.43
N GLU A 29 -5.68 -3.87 10.20
CA GLU A 29 -7.05 -4.42 10.27
C GLU A 29 -7.81 -4.24 8.96
N VAL A 30 -7.63 -3.12 8.24
CA VAL A 30 -8.25 -2.82 6.93
C VAL A 30 -7.52 -3.49 5.79
N PHE A 31 -6.23 -3.83 5.91
CA PHE A 31 -5.57 -4.65 4.90
C PHE A 31 -5.83 -6.15 5.14
N MET A 32 -5.92 -6.56 6.41
CA MET A 32 -6.46 -7.89 6.80
C MET A 32 -7.95 -8.00 6.50
N SER A 33 -8.73 -6.90 6.55
CA SER A 33 -10.15 -6.85 6.16
C SER A 33 -10.39 -6.49 4.70
N ASN A 34 -9.46 -5.88 3.98
CA ASN A 34 -9.56 -5.69 2.52
C ASN A 34 -9.01 -6.92 1.77
N LEU A 35 -8.29 -7.82 2.46
CA LEU A 35 -8.20 -9.22 2.07
C LEU A 35 -9.53 -9.98 2.25
N VAL A 36 -10.46 -9.44 3.04
CA VAL A 36 -11.83 -9.98 3.15
C VAL A 36 -12.69 -9.53 1.95
N ASP A 37 -12.34 -8.44 1.27
CA ASP A 37 -13.00 -7.99 0.03
C ASP A 37 -12.23 -8.35 -1.26
N SER A 38 -10.92 -8.64 -1.20
CA SER A 38 -10.19 -9.31 -2.28
C SER A 38 -10.25 -10.82 -2.08
N VAL A 39 -11.12 -11.51 -2.82
CA VAL A 39 -11.22 -12.97 -2.81
C VAL A 39 -9.83 -13.58 -2.96
N LEU A 40 -9.33 -14.26 -1.91
CA LEU A 40 -8.05 -14.98 -1.99
C LEU A 40 -8.06 -15.88 -3.22
N PRO A 41 -6.95 -15.94 -3.99
CA PRO A 41 -6.94 -16.67 -5.24
C PRO A 41 -7.28 -18.14 -5.01
N ILE A 42 -8.27 -18.64 -5.74
CA ILE A 42 -8.63 -20.05 -5.68
C ILE A 42 -7.46 -20.87 -6.25
N PRO A 43 -6.98 -21.90 -5.54
CA PRO A 43 -5.92 -22.77 -6.04
C PRO A 43 -6.27 -23.36 -7.41
N ILE A 44 -5.30 -23.37 -8.32
CA ILE A 44 -5.47 -23.91 -9.68
C ILE A 44 -5.63 -25.43 -9.64
N SER A 45 -4.89 -26.12 -8.77
CA SER A 45 -4.89 -27.59 -8.69
C SER A 45 -5.75 -28.10 -7.53
N SER A 46 -6.46 -29.21 -7.74
CA SER A 46 -7.20 -29.90 -6.68
C SER A 46 -6.30 -30.32 -5.53
N ALA A 47 -5.07 -30.76 -5.82
CA ALA A 47 -4.10 -31.15 -4.79
C ALA A 47 -3.69 -29.97 -3.89
N SER A 48 -3.51 -28.76 -4.47
CA SER A 48 -3.27 -27.54 -3.70
C SER A 48 -4.48 -27.20 -2.83
N PHE A 49 -5.69 -27.30 -3.37
CA PHE A 49 -6.93 -27.09 -2.60
C PHE A 49 -7.07 -28.06 -1.43
N GLU A 50 -6.83 -29.36 -1.64
CA GLU A 50 -6.82 -30.35 -0.55
C GLU A 50 -5.82 -29.99 0.55
N ASN A 51 -4.62 -29.54 0.19
CA ASN A 51 -3.61 -29.15 1.17
C ASN A 51 -4.06 -27.93 2.01
N ILE A 52 -4.74 -26.96 1.38
CA ILE A 52 -5.35 -25.82 2.07
C ILE A 52 -6.45 -26.32 3.03
N VAL A 53 -7.32 -27.22 2.59
CA VAL A 53 -8.40 -27.79 3.42
C VAL A 53 -7.83 -28.60 4.59
N VAL A 54 -6.72 -29.32 4.41
CA VAL A 54 -6.03 -30.03 5.51
C VAL A 54 -5.61 -29.04 6.59
N ASP A 55 -4.91 -27.96 6.23
CA ASP A 55 -4.46 -26.98 7.22
C ASP A 55 -5.63 -26.21 7.84
N TYR A 56 -6.68 -25.91 7.07
CA TYR A 56 -7.94 -25.40 7.62
C TYR A 56 -8.51 -26.34 8.70
N CYS A 57 -8.52 -27.65 8.45
CA CYS A 57 -9.01 -28.63 9.42
C CYS A 57 -8.11 -28.68 10.67
N LYS A 58 -6.79 -28.56 10.50
CA LYS A 58 -5.86 -28.46 11.64
C LYS A 58 -6.19 -27.26 12.51
N LEU A 59 -6.44 -26.10 11.90
CA LEU A 59 -6.82 -24.88 12.62
C LEU A 59 -8.19 -25.01 13.31
N LYS A 60 -9.20 -25.47 12.57
CA LYS A 60 -10.59 -25.58 13.06
C LYS A 60 -10.72 -26.55 14.22
N TYR A 61 -10.12 -27.74 14.09
CA TYR A 61 -10.27 -28.81 15.07
C TYR A 61 -9.13 -28.89 16.09
N ARG A 62 -8.05 -28.11 15.90
CA ARG A 62 -6.84 -28.12 16.75
C ARG A 62 -6.25 -29.52 16.91
N ARG A 63 -6.17 -30.26 15.80
CA ARG A 63 -5.64 -31.61 15.71
C ARG A 63 -4.70 -31.73 14.54
N GLU A 64 -3.82 -32.72 14.58
CA GLU A 64 -3.12 -33.13 13.36
C GLU A 64 -4.11 -33.81 12.42
N VAL A 65 -4.05 -33.39 11.16
CA VAL A 65 -4.91 -33.85 10.07
C VAL A 65 -4.03 -34.22 8.90
N VAL A 66 -4.32 -35.36 8.28
CA VAL A 66 -3.63 -35.86 7.09
C VAL A 66 -4.63 -36.32 6.06
N LYS A 67 -4.21 -36.33 4.79
CA LYS A 67 -5.04 -36.82 3.68
C LYS A 67 -5.23 -38.33 3.78
N TYR A 68 -6.40 -38.80 3.37
CA TYR A 68 -6.75 -40.21 3.36
C TYR A 68 -6.27 -40.88 2.07
N GLY A 69 -5.19 -41.66 2.17
CA GLY A 69 -4.62 -42.38 1.03
C GLY A 69 -3.95 -41.47 -0.01
N ARG A 70 -3.62 -42.05 -1.16
CA ARG A 70 -3.02 -41.38 -2.32
C ARG A 70 -3.88 -41.57 -3.57
N SER A 71 -3.75 -40.65 -4.53
CA SER A 71 -4.38 -40.78 -5.85
C SER A 71 -4.11 -42.16 -6.47
N GLY A 72 -5.17 -42.81 -6.96
CA GLY A 72 -5.14 -44.18 -7.49
C GLY A 72 -5.52 -45.27 -6.49
N GLN A 73 -5.66 -44.95 -5.19
CA GLN A 73 -6.24 -45.88 -4.21
C GLN A 73 -7.77 -45.74 -4.18
N VAL A 74 -8.46 -46.82 -3.78
CA VAL A 74 -9.90 -46.75 -3.52
C VAL A 74 -10.11 -45.92 -2.26
N GLN A 75 -10.58 -44.68 -2.45
CA GLN A 75 -10.77 -43.70 -1.37
C GLN A 75 -12.24 -43.49 -0.99
N HIS A 76 -13.18 -44.13 -1.69
CA HIS A 76 -14.63 -44.07 -1.42
C HIS A 76 -15.19 -42.64 -1.29
N GLY A 77 -14.62 -41.67 -2.02
CA GLY A 77 -15.03 -40.26 -1.92
C GLY A 77 -14.65 -39.60 -0.60
N VAL A 78 -13.52 -39.99 0.00
CA VAL A 78 -12.96 -39.38 1.21
C VAL A 78 -11.52 -38.95 0.95
N ASP A 79 -11.28 -37.64 0.92
CA ASP A 79 -9.94 -37.06 0.75
C ASP A 79 -9.24 -36.84 2.10
N ILE A 80 -10.01 -36.60 3.16
CA ILE A 80 -9.51 -36.38 4.52
C ILE A 80 -10.44 -37.10 5.49
N PHE A 81 -9.86 -37.79 6.49
CA PHE A 81 -10.61 -38.46 7.54
C PHE A 81 -10.07 -38.03 8.91
N LEU A 82 -10.95 -37.62 9.81
CA LEU A 82 -10.61 -37.18 11.16
C LEU A 82 -11.37 -38.00 12.20
N ASN A 83 -10.64 -38.42 13.23
CA ASN A 83 -11.19 -38.99 14.45
C ASN A 83 -11.09 -37.93 15.55
N LEU A 84 -12.16 -37.16 15.79
CA LEU A 84 -12.16 -36.12 16.81
C LEU A 84 -12.21 -36.72 18.21
N THR A 85 -13.08 -37.73 18.37
CA THR A 85 -13.23 -38.55 19.56
C THR A 85 -13.50 -40.00 19.15
N GLN A 86 -13.60 -40.90 20.11
CA GLN A 86 -14.01 -42.29 19.86
C GLN A 86 -15.44 -42.43 19.29
N TYR A 87 -16.23 -41.35 19.28
CA TYR A 87 -17.63 -41.35 18.84
C TYR A 87 -17.92 -40.31 17.75
N GLU A 88 -16.90 -39.60 17.26
CA GLU A 88 -17.09 -38.50 16.32
C GLU A 88 -16.04 -38.59 15.20
N HIS A 89 -16.51 -39.10 14.07
CA HIS A 89 -15.73 -39.36 12.87
C HIS A 89 -16.20 -38.43 11.76
N ILE A 90 -15.26 -37.67 11.21
CA ILE A 90 -15.52 -36.73 10.13
C ILE A 90 -14.80 -37.21 8.88
N ALA A 91 -15.55 -37.42 7.80
CA ALA A 91 -15.00 -37.62 6.47
C ALA A 91 -15.20 -36.34 5.66
N ILE A 92 -14.20 -35.95 4.88
CA ILE A 92 -14.23 -34.74 4.07
C ILE A 92 -13.85 -35.09 2.62
N GLN A 93 -14.64 -34.58 1.68
CA GLN A 93 -14.34 -34.58 0.26
C GLN A 93 -14.10 -33.15 -0.21
N CYS A 94 -12.99 -32.95 -0.92
CA CYS A 94 -12.60 -31.68 -1.51
C CYS A 94 -13.11 -31.60 -2.96
N LYS A 95 -13.72 -30.47 -3.31
CA LYS A 95 -14.19 -30.16 -4.67
C LYS A 95 -13.72 -28.76 -5.09
N ASN A 96 -12.62 -28.71 -5.84
CA ASN A 96 -12.09 -27.47 -6.39
C ASN A 96 -12.90 -27.02 -7.63
N TYR A 97 -14.06 -26.40 -7.42
CA TYR A 97 -14.94 -25.90 -8.47
C TYR A 97 -15.17 -24.39 -8.34
N GLN A 98 -14.58 -23.62 -9.25
CA GLN A 98 -14.70 -22.17 -9.25
C GLN A 98 -16.10 -21.67 -9.67
N ASN A 99 -16.80 -22.44 -10.51
CA ASN A 99 -18.06 -22.02 -11.14
C ASN A 99 -19.32 -22.58 -10.45
N GLY A 100 -19.18 -23.05 -9.21
CA GLY A 100 -20.29 -23.63 -8.44
C GLY A 100 -20.26 -25.16 -8.36
N LEU A 101 -21.00 -25.69 -7.38
CA LEU A 101 -21.12 -27.12 -7.09
C LEU A 101 -22.58 -27.55 -7.25
N LEU A 102 -22.83 -28.62 -8.00
CA LEU A 102 -24.17 -29.14 -8.23
C LEU A 102 -24.58 -30.12 -7.13
N PHE A 103 -25.86 -30.09 -6.74
CA PHE A 103 -26.41 -31.03 -5.75
C PHE A 103 -26.26 -32.50 -6.17
N LYS A 104 -26.45 -32.80 -7.47
CA LYS A 104 -26.23 -34.15 -8.01
C LYS A 104 -24.81 -34.66 -7.72
N THR A 105 -23.80 -33.81 -7.87
CA THR A 105 -22.42 -34.18 -7.57
C THR A 105 -22.25 -34.55 -6.09
N ILE A 106 -22.95 -33.86 -5.18
CA ILE A 106 -22.91 -34.22 -3.76
C ILE A 106 -23.56 -35.58 -3.52
N ILE A 107 -24.71 -35.86 -4.13
CA ILE A 107 -25.38 -37.16 -4.02
C ILE A 107 -24.47 -38.29 -4.54
N ASP A 108 -23.83 -38.09 -5.68
CA ASP A 108 -22.88 -39.07 -6.24
C ASP A 108 -21.72 -39.36 -5.27
N GLU A 109 -21.23 -38.36 -4.53
CA GLU A 109 -20.20 -38.55 -3.50
C GLU A 109 -20.75 -39.26 -2.25
N ILE A 110 -21.95 -38.89 -1.79
CA ILE A 110 -22.63 -39.56 -0.67
C ILE A 110 -22.80 -41.06 -0.94
N GLU A 111 -23.18 -41.44 -2.17
CA GLU A 111 -23.33 -42.83 -2.58
C GLU A 111 -21.99 -43.59 -2.59
N LYS A 112 -20.89 -42.95 -3.02
CA LYS A 112 -19.55 -43.56 -2.94
C LYS A 112 -19.14 -43.78 -1.49
N THR A 113 -19.34 -42.78 -0.64
CA THR A 113 -18.95 -42.82 0.78
C THR A 113 -19.83 -43.76 1.60
N ALA A 114 -21.02 -44.14 1.12
CA ALA A 114 -21.83 -45.16 1.76
C ALA A 114 -21.14 -46.53 1.91
N SER A 115 -20.13 -46.80 1.09
CA SER A 115 -19.31 -48.02 1.14
C SER A 115 -18.07 -47.90 2.03
N TYR A 116 -17.88 -46.78 2.72
CA TYR A 116 -16.72 -46.56 3.59
C TYR A 116 -16.73 -47.55 4.77
N PRO A 117 -15.60 -48.20 5.09
CA PRO A 117 -15.56 -49.31 6.06
C PRO A 117 -15.72 -48.85 7.51
N THR A 118 -15.46 -47.57 7.81
CA THR A 118 -15.57 -47.00 9.15
C THR A 118 -16.84 -46.17 9.27
N LYS A 119 -17.43 -46.13 10.48
CA LYS A 119 -18.56 -45.24 10.76
C LYS A 119 -18.15 -43.79 10.49
N ILE A 120 -19.02 -43.04 9.83
CA ILE A 120 -18.92 -41.59 9.64
C ILE A 120 -20.10 -40.96 10.35
N ASP A 121 -19.85 -39.96 11.19
CA ASP A 121 -20.89 -39.21 11.88
C ASP A 121 -21.25 -37.95 11.07
N THR A 122 -20.23 -37.27 10.54
CA THR A 122 -20.37 -36.09 9.68
C THR A 122 -19.55 -36.24 8.40
N TYR A 123 -20.20 -36.01 7.25
CA TYR A 123 -19.57 -35.95 5.94
C TYR A 123 -19.56 -34.52 5.42
N ILE A 124 -18.37 -33.96 5.20
CA ILE A 124 -18.20 -32.58 4.80
C ILE A 124 -17.80 -32.52 3.32
N ILE A 125 -18.48 -31.71 2.54
CA ILE A 125 -18.00 -31.30 1.23
C ILE A 125 -17.34 -29.93 1.37
N ALA A 126 -16.00 -29.91 1.28
CA ALA A 126 -15.23 -28.68 1.21
C ALA A 126 -15.10 -28.26 -0.26
N THR A 127 -15.47 -27.02 -0.59
CA THR A 127 -15.47 -26.54 -1.98
C THR A 127 -14.86 -25.15 -2.11
N SER A 128 -14.18 -24.91 -3.23
CA SER A 128 -13.71 -23.57 -3.61
C SER A 128 -14.80 -22.71 -4.27
N ALA A 129 -16.01 -23.25 -4.42
CA ALA A 129 -17.16 -22.50 -4.92
C ALA A 129 -17.61 -21.42 -3.92
N PRO A 130 -18.22 -20.32 -4.40
CA PRO A 130 -18.92 -19.38 -3.53
C PRO A 130 -20.16 -20.04 -2.88
N ARG A 131 -20.68 -19.41 -1.83
CA ARG A 131 -21.89 -19.90 -1.15
C ARG A 131 -23.09 -19.99 -2.10
N ASP A 132 -23.84 -21.07 -1.98
CA ASP A 132 -25.07 -21.30 -2.75
C ASP A 132 -26.22 -21.67 -1.82
N LYS A 133 -27.18 -20.74 -1.69
CA LYS A 133 -28.38 -20.92 -0.87
C LYS A 133 -29.20 -22.14 -1.29
N LYS A 134 -29.39 -22.37 -2.60
CA LYS A 134 -30.21 -23.49 -3.08
C LYS A 134 -29.56 -24.81 -2.67
N LEU A 135 -28.25 -24.90 -2.79
CA LEU A 135 -27.49 -26.07 -2.38
C LEU A 135 -27.58 -26.31 -0.87
N GLN A 136 -27.48 -25.25 -0.05
CA GLN A 136 -27.66 -25.33 1.41
C GLN A 136 -29.08 -25.80 1.78
N ASP A 137 -30.11 -25.30 1.11
CA ASP A 137 -31.50 -25.71 1.32
C ASP A 137 -31.70 -27.20 0.99
N GLU A 138 -31.12 -27.69 -0.11
CA GLU A 138 -31.17 -29.12 -0.47
C GLU A 138 -30.43 -30.01 0.54
N ILE A 139 -29.25 -29.60 1.02
CA ILE A 139 -28.53 -30.31 2.08
C ILE A 139 -29.33 -30.32 3.39
N SER A 140 -29.98 -29.21 3.74
CA SER A 140 -30.84 -29.14 4.92
C SER A 140 -32.02 -30.11 4.83
N LYS A 141 -32.65 -30.24 3.65
CA LYS A 141 -33.70 -31.23 3.40
C LYS A 141 -33.17 -32.66 3.52
N TYR A 142 -32.02 -32.96 2.89
CA TYR A 142 -31.36 -34.27 3.00
C TYR A 142 -31.12 -34.64 4.46
N ASN A 143 -30.59 -33.70 5.25
CA ASN A 143 -30.31 -33.90 6.67
C ASN A 143 -31.55 -34.07 7.55
N LYS A 144 -32.74 -33.65 7.11
CA LYS A 144 -33.99 -33.90 7.85
C LYS A 144 -34.57 -35.29 7.58
N GLY A 145 -34.10 -35.99 6.55
CA GLY A 145 -34.55 -37.33 6.22
C GLY A 145 -34.18 -38.36 7.31
N CYS A 146 -35.10 -39.29 7.60
CA CYS A 146 -34.92 -40.30 8.65
C CYS A 146 -33.90 -41.40 8.28
N ASN A 147 -33.59 -41.58 6.99
CA ASN A 147 -32.76 -42.69 6.49
C ASN A 147 -31.33 -42.26 6.12
N LYS A 148 -30.85 -41.12 6.61
CA LYS A 148 -29.48 -40.67 6.36
C LYS A 148 -28.47 -41.48 7.16
N ARG A 149 -27.32 -41.80 6.56
CA ARG A 149 -26.23 -42.54 7.23
C ARG A 149 -25.34 -41.64 8.10
N PHE A 150 -25.17 -40.39 7.67
CA PHE A 150 -24.35 -39.38 8.32
C PHE A 150 -24.99 -38.00 8.07
N CYS A 151 -24.60 -37.00 8.88
CA CYS A 151 -24.94 -35.61 8.61
C CYS A 151 -24.06 -35.06 7.48
N VAL A 152 -24.62 -34.27 6.55
CA VAL A 152 -23.85 -33.65 5.48
C VAL A 152 -23.66 -32.16 5.74
N GLU A 153 -22.43 -31.67 5.66
CA GLU A 153 -22.11 -30.25 5.80
C GLU A 153 -21.37 -29.70 4.58
N LEU A 154 -21.47 -28.39 4.36
CA LEU A 154 -20.76 -27.68 3.32
C LEU A 154 -19.80 -26.69 3.94
N ILE A 155 -18.56 -26.69 3.45
CA ILE A 155 -17.56 -25.66 3.77
C ILE A 155 -17.19 -24.98 2.46
N TYR A 156 -17.41 -23.67 2.38
CA TYR A 156 -17.17 -22.89 1.17
C TYR A 156 -15.81 -22.21 1.21
N TRP A 157 -15.40 -21.62 0.08
CA TRP A 157 -14.12 -20.94 -0.02
C TRP A 157 -13.95 -19.87 1.06
N ASP A 158 -14.97 -19.05 1.26
CA ASP A 158 -14.96 -17.97 2.24
C ASP A 158 -14.82 -18.47 3.69
N ASP A 159 -15.37 -19.66 4.00
CA ASP A 159 -15.19 -20.30 5.31
C ASP A 159 -13.71 -20.69 5.52
N ILE A 160 -13.08 -21.23 4.48
CA ILE A 160 -11.70 -21.70 4.50
C ILE A 160 -10.74 -20.53 4.65
N THR A 161 -10.90 -19.52 3.80
CA THR A 161 -10.02 -18.35 3.74
C THR A 161 -10.14 -17.49 4.98
N SER A 162 -11.35 -17.27 5.51
CA SER A 162 -11.57 -16.51 6.73
C SER A 162 -10.82 -17.10 7.93
N LEU A 163 -10.68 -18.42 8.01
CA LEU A 163 -9.90 -19.04 9.08
C LEU A 163 -8.39 -18.98 8.81
N ILE A 164 -7.96 -19.20 7.57
CA ILE A 164 -6.54 -19.22 7.21
C ILE A 164 -5.88 -17.86 7.37
N VAL A 165 -6.54 -16.76 6.98
CA VAL A 165 -5.98 -15.40 7.08
C VAL A 165 -5.66 -15.03 8.54
N ASN A 166 -6.37 -15.61 9.51
CA ASN A 166 -6.14 -15.36 10.92
C ASN A 166 -4.92 -16.11 11.50
N ASP A 167 -4.29 -17.01 10.74
CA ASP A 167 -3.03 -17.67 11.13
C ASP A 167 -1.91 -17.26 10.16
N GLU A 168 -1.00 -16.40 10.63
CA GLU A 168 0.06 -15.83 9.80
C GLU A 168 0.97 -16.90 9.16
N PHE A 169 1.25 -17.99 9.88
CA PHE A 169 2.13 -19.05 9.40
C PHE A 169 1.47 -19.84 8.27
N ILE A 170 0.22 -20.26 8.46
CA ILE A 170 -0.55 -20.99 7.45
C ILE A 170 -0.88 -20.09 6.26
N PHE A 171 -1.20 -18.81 6.49
CA PHE A 171 -1.45 -17.86 5.42
C PHE A 171 -0.23 -17.68 4.52
N LYS A 172 0.96 -17.45 5.11
CA LYS A 172 2.23 -17.37 4.37
C LYS A 172 2.57 -18.65 3.61
N LYS A 173 2.27 -19.81 4.20
CA LYS A 173 2.52 -21.12 3.57
C LYS A 173 1.76 -21.29 2.26
N HIS A 174 0.50 -20.86 2.20
CA HIS A 174 -0.36 -21.05 1.03
C HIS A 174 -0.40 -19.88 0.06
N PHE A 175 -0.07 -18.66 0.51
CA PHE A 175 -0.10 -17.45 -0.30
C PHE A 175 1.20 -16.63 -0.23
N PRO A 176 2.38 -17.24 -0.47
CA PRO A 176 3.67 -16.57 -0.28
C PRO A 176 3.88 -15.36 -1.22
N GLU A 177 3.27 -15.39 -2.39
CA GLU A 177 3.39 -14.32 -3.41
C GLU A 177 2.85 -12.98 -2.91
N LEU A 178 1.80 -13.00 -2.08
CA LEU A 178 1.22 -11.79 -1.48
C LEU A 178 2.20 -11.09 -0.53
N PHE A 179 3.15 -11.83 0.06
CA PHE A 179 4.15 -11.26 0.97
C PHE A 179 5.40 -10.75 0.23
N ASN A 180 5.77 -11.34 -0.89
CA ASN A 180 6.94 -10.91 -1.66
C ASN A 180 6.78 -9.50 -2.26
N LEU A 181 5.55 -9.14 -2.66
CA LEU A 181 5.21 -7.79 -3.11
C LEU A 181 5.37 -6.77 -1.97
N THR A 182 4.87 -7.09 -0.77
CA THR A 182 4.98 -6.19 0.39
C THR A 182 6.42 -5.94 0.84
N ASN A 183 7.30 -6.94 0.74
CA ASN A 183 8.71 -6.78 1.10
C ASN A 183 9.46 -5.85 0.15
N THR A 184 9.14 -5.93 -1.15
CA THR A 184 9.74 -5.05 -2.17
C THR A 184 9.28 -3.61 -1.98
N ASP A 185 7.98 -3.39 -1.75
CA ASP A 185 7.43 -2.07 -1.49
C ASP A 185 7.97 -1.45 -0.19
N MET A 186 8.12 -2.26 0.86
CA MET A 186 8.72 -1.83 2.13
C MET A 186 10.20 -1.46 1.99
N ASN A 187 10.97 -2.23 1.20
CA ASN A 187 12.37 -1.91 0.92
C ASN A 187 12.48 -0.65 0.07
N ASN A 188 11.66 -0.52 -0.97
CA ASN A 188 11.59 0.68 -1.82
C ASN A 188 11.26 1.92 -0.99
N LYS A 189 10.28 1.84 -0.07
CA LYS A 189 9.95 2.95 0.84
C LYS A 189 11.12 3.31 1.77
N LYS A 190 11.89 2.35 2.27
CA LYS A 190 13.07 2.63 3.10
C LYS A 190 14.17 3.34 2.32
N GLU A 191 14.41 2.93 1.08
CA GLU A 191 15.39 3.59 0.21
C GLU A 191 14.92 5.00 -0.18
N ASP A 192 13.62 5.18 -0.45
CA ASP A 192 13.02 6.50 -0.71
C ASP A 192 13.18 7.45 0.49
N VAL A 193 12.99 6.96 1.72
CA VAL A 193 13.23 7.78 2.93
C VAL A 193 14.66 8.32 2.95
N LYS A 194 15.66 7.46 2.73
CA LYS A 194 17.07 7.89 2.72
C LYS A 194 17.33 8.92 1.61
N ALA A 195 16.77 8.71 0.43
CA ALA A 195 16.94 9.63 -0.69
C ALA A 195 16.29 11.01 -0.41
N ILE A 196 15.07 11.03 0.15
CA ILE A 196 14.39 12.27 0.53
C ILE A 196 15.12 12.97 1.68
N GLU A 197 15.60 12.24 2.69
CA GLU A 197 16.36 12.84 3.79
C GLU A 197 17.65 13.49 3.30
N ARG A 198 18.40 12.82 2.43
CA ARG A 198 19.62 13.37 1.82
C ARG A 198 19.34 14.69 1.11
N ILE A 199 18.34 14.72 0.22
CA ILE A 199 18.10 15.90 -0.61
C ILE A 199 17.48 17.06 0.18
N LEU A 200 16.58 16.78 1.12
CA LEU A 200 15.96 17.83 1.93
C LEU A 200 16.87 18.34 3.05
N SER A 201 17.93 17.60 3.40
CA SER A 201 18.99 18.12 4.29
C SER A 201 19.87 19.19 3.63
N CYS A 202 19.70 19.46 2.33
CA CYS A 202 20.44 20.51 1.63
C CYS A 202 19.79 21.89 1.74
N VAL A 203 18.54 21.99 2.20
CA VAL A 203 17.76 23.24 2.16
C VAL A 203 16.91 23.44 3.42
N GLU A 204 16.86 24.68 3.92
CA GLU A 204 16.07 25.05 5.09
C GLU A 204 14.59 25.28 4.73
N LEU A 205 13.82 24.21 4.64
CA LEU A 205 12.40 24.28 4.28
C LEU A 205 11.52 24.83 5.41
N ASP A 206 11.93 24.73 6.67
CA ASP A 206 11.15 25.27 7.79
C ASP A 206 11.15 26.81 7.86
N MET A 207 12.13 27.45 7.24
CA MET A 207 12.23 28.90 7.10
C MET A 207 11.74 29.40 5.73
N PHE A 208 11.17 28.51 4.91
CA PHE A 208 10.86 28.80 3.51
C PHE A 208 9.90 29.99 3.34
N ASP A 209 8.86 30.09 4.18
CA ASP A 209 7.94 31.24 4.17
C ASP A 209 8.68 32.57 4.44
N SER A 210 9.67 32.54 5.33
CA SER A 210 10.47 33.73 5.65
C SER A 210 11.32 34.15 4.45
N TYR A 211 11.84 33.19 3.68
CA TYR A 211 12.61 33.48 2.46
C TYR A 211 11.75 34.05 1.33
N ILE A 212 10.53 33.54 1.15
CA ILE A 212 9.67 33.97 0.04
C ILE A 212 8.94 35.27 0.35
N SER A 213 8.57 35.52 1.61
CA SER A 213 7.74 36.69 1.98
C SER A 213 8.34 38.05 1.60
N ALA A 214 9.67 38.13 1.47
CA ALA A 214 10.39 39.33 1.09
C ALA A 214 10.91 39.29 -0.36
N ALA A 215 10.65 38.21 -1.11
CA ALA A 215 11.10 38.06 -2.48
C ALA A 215 10.19 38.84 -3.48
N PRO A 216 10.74 39.32 -4.62
CA PRO A 216 12.15 39.22 -5.03
C PRO A 216 13.04 40.30 -4.38
N ASP A 217 12.48 41.22 -3.59
CA ASP A 217 13.20 42.37 -3.02
C ASP A 217 14.37 41.96 -2.11
N TYR A 218 14.21 40.87 -1.38
CA TYR A 218 15.22 40.25 -0.52
C TYR A 218 15.18 38.73 -0.66
N VAL A 219 16.30 38.14 -1.06
CA VAL A 219 16.45 36.68 -1.15
C VAL A 219 17.67 36.22 -0.35
N SER A 220 17.51 35.21 0.49
CA SER A 220 18.59 34.69 1.34
C SER A 220 19.74 34.11 0.50
N SER A 221 20.98 34.56 0.74
CA SER A 221 22.18 34.02 0.07
C SER A 221 22.42 32.55 0.37
N LYS A 222 22.06 32.13 1.58
CA LYS A 222 22.08 30.73 2.00
C LYS A 222 21.12 29.89 1.16
N PHE A 223 19.89 30.39 0.99
CA PHE A 223 18.92 29.74 0.12
C PHE A 223 19.42 29.66 -1.32
N MET A 224 20.02 30.72 -1.86
CA MET A 224 20.50 30.70 -3.25
C MET A 224 21.70 29.78 -3.48
N SER A 225 22.61 29.67 -2.51
CA SER A 225 23.77 28.78 -2.60
C SER A 225 23.45 27.31 -2.30
N SER A 226 22.24 27.01 -1.80
CA SER A 226 21.74 25.63 -1.66
C SER A 226 21.30 24.96 -2.94
N VAL A 227 21.09 25.72 -4.01
CA VAL A 227 20.73 25.17 -5.33
C VAL A 227 21.79 24.20 -5.83
N ASP A 228 23.07 24.60 -5.81
CA ASP A 228 24.17 23.78 -6.33
C ASP A 228 24.34 22.48 -5.54
N VAL A 229 24.16 22.53 -4.21
CA VAL A 229 24.25 21.35 -3.34
C VAL A 229 23.09 20.38 -3.63
N PHE A 230 21.88 20.92 -3.78
CA PHE A 230 20.69 20.15 -4.11
C PHE A 230 20.78 19.52 -5.52
N GLU A 231 21.29 20.27 -6.50
CA GLU A 231 21.51 19.81 -7.88
C GLU A 231 22.51 18.63 -7.92
N ASN A 232 23.61 18.75 -7.19
CA ASN A 232 24.62 17.68 -7.10
C ASN A 232 24.05 16.41 -6.47
N GLU A 233 23.17 16.53 -5.48
CA GLU A 233 22.48 15.40 -4.87
C GLU A 233 21.51 14.72 -5.84
N ILE A 234 20.69 15.48 -6.58
CA ILE A 234 19.78 14.92 -7.61
C ILE A 234 20.56 14.17 -8.69
N ARG A 235 21.68 14.74 -9.14
CA ARG A 235 22.50 14.17 -10.22
C ARG A 235 23.39 13.03 -9.77
N SER A 236 23.46 12.75 -8.46
CA SER A 236 24.22 11.63 -7.93
C SER A 236 23.70 10.30 -8.48
N PRO A 237 24.56 9.40 -9.00
CA PRO A 237 24.16 8.05 -9.39
C PRO A 237 23.59 7.23 -8.23
N ALA A 238 23.83 7.65 -6.98
CA ALA A 238 23.30 7.04 -5.78
C ALA A 238 21.90 7.58 -5.40
N PHE A 239 21.40 8.61 -6.08
CA PHE A 239 20.07 9.14 -5.85
C PHE A 239 19.03 8.37 -6.68
N LEU A 240 18.18 7.61 -5.98
CA LEU A 240 17.10 6.85 -6.59
C LEU A 240 15.83 7.02 -5.77
N LEU A 241 14.76 7.47 -6.44
CA LEU A 241 13.40 7.49 -5.90
C LEU A 241 12.52 6.52 -6.68
N HIS A 242 11.96 5.55 -5.96
CA HIS A 242 10.99 4.57 -6.47
C HIS A 242 9.61 5.23 -6.60
N ASN A 243 9.23 6.09 -5.64
CA ASN A 243 8.01 6.87 -5.74
C ASN A 243 8.13 8.01 -6.76
N LYS A 244 7.55 7.77 -7.93
CA LYS A 244 7.58 8.70 -9.07
C LYS A 244 6.81 10.00 -8.84
N ASN A 245 5.81 9.99 -7.97
CA ASN A 245 5.04 11.20 -7.66
C ASN A 245 5.88 12.17 -6.79
N ILE A 246 6.57 11.65 -5.78
CA ILE A 246 7.54 12.45 -5.00
C ILE A 246 8.68 12.94 -5.88
N GLN A 247 9.23 12.07 -6.73
CA GLN A 247 10.29 12.45 -7.68
C GLN A 247 9.84 13.61 -8.57
N GLN A 248 8.61 13.56 -9.10
CA GLN A 248 8.03 14.63 -9.90
C GLN A 248 7.91 15.93 -9.10
N LYS A 249 7.41 15.88 -7.85
CA LYS A 249 7.24 17.08 -7.01
C LYS A 249 8.56 17.74 -6.63
N ILE A 250 9.58 16.96 -6.31
CA ILE A 250 10.95 17.44 -6.10
C ILE A 250 11.47 18.13 -7.37
N GLY A 251 11.23 17.54 -8.55
CA GLY A 251 11.62 18.13 -9.83
C GLY A 251 10.91 19.45 -10.14
N GLU A 252 9.59 19.52 -9.93
CA GLU A 252 8.79 20.75 -10.12
C GLU A 252 9.30 21.90 -9.23
N PHE A 253 9.63 21.60 -7.97
CA PHE A 253 10.24 22.55 -7.05
C PHE A 253 11.64 22.98 -7.54
N PHE A 254 12.50 22.02 -7.87
CA PHE A 254 13.89 22.29 -8.25
C PHE A 254 14.01 23.14 -9.52
N VAL A 255 13.20 22.88 -10.55
CA VAL A 255 13.24 23.65 -11.81
C VAL A 255 12.94 25.13 -11.58
N LEU A 256 11.97 25.45 -10.72
CA LEU A 256 11.65 26.84 -10.39
C LEU A 256 12.80 27.50 -9.59
N TRP A 257 13.41 26.75 -8.68
CA TRP A 257 14.52 27.25 -7.87
C TRP A 257 15.79 27.50 -8.70
N GLU A 258 16.10 26.57 -9.60
CA GLU A 258 17.19 26.67 -10.57
C GLU A 258 16.96 27.87 -11.53
N HIS A 259 15.73 28.06 -12.00
CA HIS A 259 15.36 29.20 -12.85
C HIS A 259 15.61 30.54 -12.16
N ILE A 260 15.25 30.66 -10.88
CA ILE A 260 15.54 31.85 -10.06
C ILE A 260 17.06 32.04 -9.92
N HIS A 261 17.80 30.97 -9.60
CA HIS A 261 19.26 31.03 -9.41
C HIS A 261 19.99 31.56 -10.65
N TYR A 262 19.75 30.98 -11.83
CA TYR A 262 20.40 31.43 -13.04
C TYR A 262 19.85 32.77 -13.56
N GLY A 263 18.54 33.01 -13.40
CA GLY A 263 17.91 34.27 -13.75
C GLY A 263 18.48 35.45 -12.97
N MET A 264 18.74 35.27 -11.68
CA MET A 264 19.37 36.29 -10.84
C MET A 264 20.87 36.44 -11.18
N ASN A 265 21.62 35.35 -11.35
CA ASN A 265 23.05 35.43 -11.71
C ASN A 265 23.32 36.16 -13.04
N GLY A 266 22.39 36.10 -14.00
CA GLY A 266 22.47 36.83 -15.27
C GLY A 266 22.32 38.36 -15.14
N LEU A 267 21.81 38.87 -14.01
CA LEU A 267 21.64 40.30 -13.75
C LEU A 267 22.91 40.97 -13.21
N ASN A 268 24.01 40.22 -13.00
CA ASN A 268 25.28 40.72 -12.45
C ASN A 268 25.94 41.85 -13.28
N GLY A 269 25.40 42.17 -14.47
CA GLY A 269 25.81 43.31 -15.29
C GLY A 269 24.96 44.59 -15.16
N TYR A 270 23.85 44.57 -14.40
CA TYR A 270 22.90 45.68 -14.30
C TYR A 270 22.72 46.16 -12.86
N ASN A 271 23.78 46.48 -12.10
CA ASN A 271 23.69 47.14 -10.77
C ASN A 271 22.66 46.58 -9.74
N CYS A 272 22.15 45.36 -9.91
CA CYS A 272 21.15 44.76 -9.04
C CYS A 272 21.80 43.82 -8.01
N PHE A 273 22.95 44.20 -7.44
CA PHE A 273 23.61 43.41 -6.40
C PHE A 273 24.41 44.34 -5.48
N PHE A 274 23.92 44.61 -4.28
CA PHE A 274 24.70 45.29 -3.25
C PHE A 274 25.05 44.32 -2.13
N TYR A 275 26.35 44.06 -1.97
CA TYR A 275 26.97 43.34 -0.85
C TYR A 275 27.56 44.34 0.15
N GLN A 276 27.57 44.03 1.45
CA GLN A 276 28.51 44.67 2.37
C GLN A 276 29.14 43.79 3.46
N ASN A 277 28.61 42.64 3.93
CA ASN A 277 29.30 41.62 4.76
C ASN A 277 28.37 40.48 5.27
N ALA A 278 28.95 39.44 5.88
CA ALA A 278 28.31 38.16 6.27
C ALA A 278 26.88 38.26 6.87
N GLY A 279 25.93 37.55 6.24
CA GLY A 279 24.48 37.61 6.51
C GLY A 279 23.65 38.21 5.37
N ASP A 280 24.31 38.61 4.28
CA ASP A 280 23.71 39.39 3.20
C ASP A 280 22.62 38.64 2.41
N CYS A 281 21.55 39.37 2.10
CA CYS A 281 20.45 39.00 1.23
C CYS A 281 20.59 39.73 -0.12
N TYR A 282 20.20 39.09 -1.21
CA TYR A 282 20.16 39.71 -2.54
C TYR A 282 19.09 40.80 -2.58
N ARG A 283 19.44 42.01 -3.04
CA ARG A 283 18.51 43.16 -3.08
C ARG A 283 18.14 43.54 -4.50
N PHE A 284 16.85 43.52 -4.81
CA PHE A 284 16.34 43.88 -6.15
C PHE A 284 16.15 45.39 -6.29
N ASP A 285 16.67 46.00 -7.36
CA ASP A 285 16.52 47.44 -7.62
C ASP A 285 15.30 47.73 -8.51
N HIS A 286 14.24 48.26 -7.91
CA HIS A 286 13.03 48.67 -8.62
C HIS A 286 13.24 49.78 -9.67
N GLN A 287 14.29 50.60 -9.55
CA GLN A 287 14.51 51.74 -10.42
C GLN A 287 15.28 51.39 -11.70
N ASN A 288 16.06 50.30 -11.68
CA ASN A 288 16.87 49.85 -12.82
C ASN A 288 16.30 48.61 -13.54
N ALA A 289 15.39 47.87 -12.89
CA ALA A 289 14.67 46.77 -13.53
C ALA A 289 13.55 47.31 -14.42
N LYS A 290 13.80 47.41 -15.73
CA LYS A 290 12.78 47.72 -16.74
C LYS A 290 11.54 46.84 -16.52
N ASP A 291 10.36 47.47 -16.55
CA ASP A 291 9.05 47.05 -16.00
C ASP A 291 8.43 45.69 -16.46
N GLY A 292 9.21 44.71 -16.93
CA GLY A 292 8.76 43.34 -17.23
C GLY A 292 9.28 42.28 -16.26
N ASN A 293 10.54 42.39 -15.83
CA ASN A 293 11.21 41.28 -15.14
C ASN A 293 10.80 41.15 -13.66
N TYR A 294 10.42 42.23 -12.98
CA TYR A 294 10.07 42.19 -11.55
C TYR A 294 8.84 41.34 -11.25
N GLN A 295 7.76 41.56 -12.02
CA GLN A 295 6.51 40.81 -11.84
C GLN A 295 6.69 39.34 -12.21
N GLU A 296 7.46 39.06 -13.27
CA GLU A 296 7.83 37.70 -13.66
C GLU A 296 8.58 36.97 -12.54
N PHE A 297 9.61 37.58 -11.92
CA PHE A 297 10.30 36.98 -10.78
C PHE A 297 9.35 36.77 -9.59
N LYS A 298 8.50 37.74 -9.28
CA LYS A 298 7.53 37.63 -8.20
C LYS A 298 6.57 36.46 -8.40
N ASP A 299 6.09 36.26 -9.62
CA ASP A 299 5.21 35.14 -9.97
C ASP A 299 5.95 33.80 -9.83
N VAL A 300 7.21 33.72 -10.29
CA VAL A 300 8.05 32.51 -10.15
C VAL A 300 8.33 32.18 -8.68
N PHE A 301 8.61 33.16 -7.83
CA PHE A 301 8.78 32.93 -6.38
C PHE A 301 7.49 32.43 -5.72
N GLN A 302 6.33 32.95 -6.14
CA GLN A 302 5.04 32.49 -5.65
C GLN A 302 4.73 31.05 -6.10
N ASP A 303 5.08 30.70 -7.33
CA ASP A 303 4.95 29.32 -7.83
C ASP A 303 5.90 28.36 -7.11
N LEU A 304 7.14 28.78 -6.85
CA LEU A 304 8.11 28.00 -6.09
C LEU A 304 7.57 27.69 -4.68
N HIS A 305 6.93 28.66 -4.04
CA HIS A 305 6.25 28.50 -2.75
C HIS A 305 5.14 27.47 -2.82
N ASN A 306 4.23 27.59 -3.78
CA ASN A 306 3.17 26.60 -3.98
C ASN A 306 3.75 25.19 -4.19
N LYS A 307 4.83 25.05 -4.98
CA LYS A 307 5.49 23.77 -5.23
C LYS A 307 6.22 23.20 -4.02
N CYS A 308 6.81 24.04 -3.18
CA CYS A 308 7.37 23.61 -1.90
C CYS A 308 6.28 23.01 -1.01
N TYR A 309 5.12 23.68 -0.90
CA TYR A 309 4.00 23.18 -0.09
C TYR A 309 3.43 21.87 -0.64
N GLU A 310 3.19 21.76 -1.95
CA GLU A 310 2.71 20.52 -2.58
C GLU A 310 3.67 19.35 -2.34
N MET A 311 4.98 19.60 -2.44
CA MET A 311 6.02 18.60 -2.19
C MET A 311 6.02 18.16 -0.72
N VAL A 312 6.06 19.11 0.22
CA VAL A 312 6.12 18.83 1.66
C VAL A 312 4.86 18.13 2.15
N ASP A 313 3.67 18.54 1.69
CA ASP A 313 2.41 17.87 2.04
C ASP A 313 2.40 16.40 1.57
N LEU A 314 2.84 16.15 0.33
CA LEU A 314 2.90 14.80 -0.20
C LEU A 314 3.93 13.94 0.55
N ILE A 315 5.08 14.50 0.94
CA ILE A 315 6.09 13.81 1.74
C ILE A 315 5.54 13.45 3.13
N HIS A 316 4.89 14.38 3.82
CA HIS A 316 4.26 14.08 5.12
C HIS A 316 3.19 13.00 5.02
N LYS A 317 2.43 12.96 3.92
CA LYS A 317 1.38 11.97 3.68
C LYS A 317 1.94 10.57 3.39
N GLU A 318 2.95 10.47 2.53
CA GLU A 318 3.49 9.19 2.03
C GLU A 318 4.64 8.63 2.88
N TYR A 319 5.40 9.51 3.56
CA TYR A 319 6.60 9.23 4.35
C TYR A 319 6.59 9.96 5.70
N PRO A 320 5.63 9.65 6.60
CA PRO A 320 5.45 10.37 7.87
C PRO A 320 6.63 10.24 8.85
N SER A 321 7.56 9.32 8.61
CA SER A 321 8.80 9.20 9.40
C SER A 321 9.79 10.32 9.15
N ILE A 322 9.67 11.03 8.01
CA ILE A 322 10.58 12.10 7.64
C ILE A 322 10.23 13.36 8.42
N ASN A 323 11.21 13.89 9.15
CA ASN A 323 11.05 15.09 9.96
C ASN A 323 11.75 16.27 9.28
N ILE A 324 10.97 17.09 8.58
CA ILE A 324 11.46 18.26 7.82
C ILE A 324 12.20 19.26 8.69
N ARG A 325 11.77 19.45 9.95
CA ARG A 325 12.43 20.36 10.88
C ARG A 325 13.84 19.87 11.22
N ASN A 326 14.00 18.58 11.50
CA ASN A 326 15.32 17.99 11.76
C ASN A 326 16.23 18.11 10.54
N LEU A 327 15.70 17.92 9.34
CA LEU A 327 16.46 18.07 8.09
C LEU A 327 16.86 19.53 7.85
N SER A 328 15.98 20.48 8.16
CA SER A 328 16.30 21.91 8.10
C SER A 328 17.36 22.30 9.14
N ASP A 329 17.35 21.70 10.33
CA ASP A 329 18.42 21.84 11.33
C ASP A 329 19.77 21.29 10.85
N GLN A 330 19.76 20.22 10.04
CA GLN A 330 20.98 19.69 9.41
C GLN A 330 21.47 20.62 8.32
N ALA A 331 20.57 21.10 7.45
CA ALA A 331 20.89 22.09 6.42
C ALA A 331 21.54 23.33 7.04
N ARG A 332 21.00 23.83 8.17
CA ARG A 332 21.57 24.95 8.91
C ARG A 332 23.04 24.73 9.26
N LYS A 333 23.34 23.58 9.88
CA LYS A 333 24.67 23.22 10.38
C LYS A 333 25.69 23.03 9.28
N THR A 334 25.31 22.52 8.11
CA THR A 334 26.25 22.25 7.02
C THR A 334 26.86 23.54 6.45
N TYR A 335 26.12 24.64 6.48
CA TYR A 335 26.56 25.93 5.93
C TYR A 335 27.37 26.80 6.90
N ASP A 336 27.23 26.60 8.21
CA ASP A 336 28.01 27.34 9.23
C ASP A 336 29.50 26.96 9.25
N TRP A 337 29.92 25.96 8.45
CA TRP A 337 31.33 25.54 8.29
C TRP A 337 31.99 26.02 6.99
N ILE A 338 31.23 26.63 6.07
CA ILE A 338 31.71 27.03 4.73
C ILE A 338 32.10 28.52 4.70
N TYR A 339 31.75 29.28 5.73
CA TYR A 339 32.21 30.65 6.03
C TYR A 339 32.92 30.68 7.37
#